data_AF-A0A2N8UIB1-F1
#
_entry.id   AF-A0A2N8UIB1-F1
#
_cell.length_a   1.000
_cell.length_b   1.000
_cell.length_c   1.000
_cell.angle_alpha   90.00
_cell.angle_beta   90.00
_cell.angle_gamma   90.00
#
_symmetry.space_group_name_H-M   'P 1'
#
loop_
_entity.id
_entity.type
_entity.pdbx_description
1 polymer ?
#
loop_
_entity_poly.entity_id
_entity_poly.type
_entity_poly.pdbx_seq_one_letter_code
_entity_poly.pdbx_strand_id
1 'polypeptide(L)'
;MQLSALLLSASLLISSVVSAPAGVASFGASSEAELMLRRQYENTNWDSMMLGRDAVQLEKRIVYNPHITSPTSSTVWTAGKTYTVTWDVSDMPAEAENHTGIIKLGYLPADGSGGENLHWTLAEGFAIKDGKTSITLPSDLAARSDYIVVVFGDSGNASKKFTINTAGTSEQEEPQQEDSLGELIQDKINKAFAQEGFP
;
A
#
# COMPACT_ATOMS: atom_id res chain seq x y z
N MET A 1 -17.60 -13.20 61.40
CA MET A 1 -17.41 -14.47 62.13
C MET A 1 -18.25 -15.53 61.46
N GLN A 2 -17.75 -16.77 61.39
CA GLN A 2 -18.20 -17.92 60.57
C GLN A 2 -17.70 -17.88 59.11
N LEU A 3 -17.15 -18.94 58.50
CA LEU A 3 -16.87 -20.32 58.91
C LEU A 3 -15.72 -20.84 58.01
N SER A 4 -14.90 -21.71 58.57
CA SER A 4 -13.75 -22.38 57.98
C SER A 4 -14.07 -23.17 56.71
N ALA A 5 -13.19 -23.11 55.70
CA ALA A 5 -13.17 -24.05 54.59
C ALA A 5 -11.82 -24.79 54.57
N LEU A 6 -11.93 -26.10 54.81
CA LEU A 6 -10.91 -27.13 54.68
C LEU A 6 -10.43 -27.20 53.22
N LEU A 7 -9.12 -27.15 52.98
CA LEU A 7 -8.51 -27.79 51.81
C LEU A 7 -7.28 -28.57 52.27
N LEU A 8 -7.49 -29.87 52.46
CA LEU A 8 -6.45 -30.88 52.53
C LEU A 8 -5.97 -31.11 51.09
N SER A 9 -4.68 -30.89 50.81
CA SER A 9 -4.00 -31.71 49.79
C SER A 9 -2.52 -31.84 50.13
N ALA A 10 -2.10 -33.09 50.19
CA ALA A 10 -0.80 -33.55 50.61
C ALA A 10 0.24 -33.34 49.50
N SER A 11 1.44 -32.89 49.86
CA SER A 11 2.69 -33.24 49.17
C SER A 11 3.88 -32.68 49.92
N LEU A 12 4.68 -33.57 50.52
CA LEU A 12 6.14 -33.47 50.61
C LEU A 12 6.66 -34.80 51.19
N LEU A 13 6.82 -35.80 50.31
CA LEU A 13 7.72 -36.91 50.60
C LEU A 13 9.15 -36.37 50.57
N ILE A 14 9.69 -36.15 51.77
CA ILE A 14 11.12 -35.98 51.99
C ILE A 14 11.70 -37.40 51.97
N SER A 15 12.31 -37.82 50.87
CA SER A 15 13.08 -39.07 50.82
C SER A 15 14.55 -38.76 50.59
N SER A 16 15.27 -38.77 51.72
CA SER A 16 16.65 -39.24 51.89
C SER A 16 17.69 -38.88 50.81
N VAL A 17 18.56 -37.94 51.18
CA VAL A 17 19.95 -37.83 50.72
C VAL A 17 20.62 -39.21 50.81
N VAL A 18 20.87 -39.84 49.66
CA VAL A 18 21.82 -40.96 49.59
C VAL A 18 23.21 -40.35 49.44
N SER A 19 24.03 -40.59 50.46
CA SER A 19 25.45 -40.25 50.51
C SER A 19 26.19 -40.91 49.34
N ALA A 20 26.94 -40.12 48.56
CA ALA A 20 27.94 -40.62 47.62
C ALA A 20 29.34 -40.42 48.23
N PRO A 21 30.20 -41.45 48.29
CA PRO A 21 31.53 -41.32 48.89
C PRO A 21 32.44 -40.49 47.96
N ALA A 22 33.13 -39.53 48.58
CA ALA A 22 34.18 -38.75 47.94
C ALA A 22 35.33 -39.66 47.50
N GLY A 23 35.61 -39.67 46.19
CA GLY A 23 36.76 -40.33 45.57
C GLY A 23 37.16 -39.57 44.31
N VAL A 24 38.33 -38.95 44.37
CA VAL A 24 38.92 -37.99 43.42
C VAL A 24 39.05 -38.47 41.96
N ALA A 25 38.52 -37.63 41.05
CA ALA A 25 38.97 -37.23 39.71
C ALA A 25 39.43 -38.29 38.67
N SER A 26 38.64 -38.45 37.60
CA SER A 26 39.14 -38.72 36.24
C SER A 26 38.17 -38.15 35.19
N PHE A 27 38.74 -37.66 34.09
CA PHE A 27 38.15 -36.83 33.06
C PHE A 27 36.96 -37.51 32.33
N GLY A 28 35.86 -36.77 32.15
CA GLY A 28 34.98 -36.95 30.99
C GLY A 28 33.77 -37.89 31.08
N ALA A 29 33.19 -38.15 32.25
CA ALA A 29 31.92 -38.85 32.33
C ALA A 29 31.01 -38.21 33.39
N SER A 30 30.08 -37.36 32.96
CA SER A 30 28.92 -36.99 33.77
C SER A 30 28.18 -38.28 34.15
N SER A 31 28.03 -38.55 35.45
CA SER A 31 27.30 -39.71 35.98
C SER A 31 25.89 -39.78 35.37
N GLU A 32 25.33 -41.00 35.19
CA GLU A 32 23.95 -41.14 34.68
C GLU A 32 22.93 -40.35 35.51
N ALA A 33 23.18 -40.20 36.82
CA ALA A 33 22.36 -39.36 37.68
C ALA A 33 22.48 -37.86 37.33
N GLU A 34 23.67 -37.40 36.95
CA GLU A 34 23.91 -36.02 36.50
C GLU A 34 23.28 -35.79 35.11
N LEU A 35 23.35 -36.78 34.22
CA LEU A 35 22.69 -36.74 32.91
C LEU A 35 21.16 -36.77 33.04
N MET A 36 20.61 -37.54 33.99
CA MET A 36 19.19 -37.54 34.31
C MET A 36 18.74 -36.19 34.87
N LEU A 37 19.52 -35.60 35.79
CA LEU A 37 19.24 -34.26 36.33
C LEU A 37 19.27 -33.19 35.22
N ARG A 38 20.27 -33.25 34.33
CA ARG A 38 20.37 -32.35 33.17
C ARG A 38 19.20 -32.52 32.22
N ARG A 39 18.82 -33.76 31.86
CA ARG A 39 17.62 -34.00 31.03
C ARG A 39 16.34 -33.50 31.70
N GLN A 40 16.20 -33.69 33.01
CA GLN A 40 15.04 -33.17 33.74
C GLN A 40 15.02 -31.64 33.75
N TYR A 41 16.17 -30.98 33.91
CA TYR A 41 16.29 -29.53 33.83
C TYR A 41 16.03 -29.00 32.42
N GLU A 42 16.57 -29.63 31.38
CA GLU A 42 16.34 -29.28 29.97
C GLU A 42 14.87 -29.53 29.56
N ASN A 43 14.24 -30.59 30.06
CA ASN A 43 12.83 -30.91 29.79
C ASN A 43 11.84 -30.10 30.65
N THR A 44 12.29 -29.35 31.66
CA THR A 44 11.43 -28.45 32.47
C THR A 44 11.70 -26.99 32.16
N ASN A 45 12.89 -26.67 31.67
CA ASN A 45 13.26 -25.37 31.12
C ASN A 45 12.72 -25.18 29.69
N TRP A 46 11.43 -25.44 29.53
CA TRP A 46 10.69 -25.07 28.34
C TRP A 46 10.77 -23.56 28.08
N ASP A 47 10.92 -22.76 29.13
CA ASP A 47 11.08 -21.32 29.05
C ASP A 47 12.33 -20.96 28.21
N SER A 48 13.49 -21.56 28.45
CA SER A 48 14.69 -21.23 27.68
C SER A 48 14.72 -21.82 26.26
N MET A 49 13.94 -22.87 25.98
CA MET A 49 13.86 -23.46 24.63
C MET A 49 12.78 -22.78 23.76
N MET A 50 11.73 -22.25 24.39
CA MET A 50 10.69 -21.45 23.74
C MET A 50 11.05 -19.95 23.65
N LEU A 51 11.83 -19.42 24.60
CA LEU A 51 12.32 -18.04 24.64
C LEU A 51 13.74 -17.87 24.07
N GLY A 52 14.38 -18.98 23.66
CA GLY A 52 15.72 -19.01 23.04
C GLY A 52 15.72 -18.91 21.51
N ARG A 53 14.55 -18.94 20.88
CA ARG A 53 14.38 -18.08 19.71
C ARG A 53 14.29 -16.70 20.32
N ASP A 54 15.23 -15.82 19.97
CA ASP A 54 15.04 -14.38 20.02
C ASP A 54 13.55 -14.15 19.93
N ALA A 55 12.93 -13.58 20.98
CA ALA A 55 11.56 -13.15 20.88
C ALA A 55 11.55 -12.34 19.59
N VAL A 56 11.10 -12.95 18.48
CA VAL A 56 11.01 -12.32 17.19
C VAL A 56 10.07 -11.23 17.58
N GLN A 57 10.64 -10.04 17.78
CA GLN A 57 9.90 -8.87 18.16
C GLN A 57 8.85 -8.89 17.07
N LEU A 58 7.63 -9.23 17.45
CA LEU A 58 6.52 -9.29 16.53
C LEU A 58 6.38 -7.82 16.21
N GLU A 59 7.16 -7.36 15.24
CA GLU A 59 7.06 -6.05 14.66
C GLU A 59 5.61 -6.04 14.25
N LYS A 60 4.84 -5.30 15.04
CA LYS A 60 3.42 -5.16 14.84
C LYS A 60 3.31 -4.73 13.40
N ARG A 61 2.84 -5.63 12.54
CA ARG A 61 2.60 -5.32 11.13
C ARG A 61 1.43 -4.37 11.16
N ILE A 62 1.74 -3.08 11.29
CA ILE A 62 0.77 -2.04 11.10
C ILE A 62 0.38 -2.09 9.63
N VAL A 63 -0.89 -1.83 9.39
CA VAL A 63 -1.46 -1.68 8.07
C VAL A 63 -1.94 -0.25 8.00
N TYR A 64 -1.27 0.57 7.21
CA TYR A 64 -1.62 1.94 6.93
C TYR A 64 -2.41 2.03 5.62
N ASN A 65 -3.59 2.63 5.69
CA ASN A 65 -4.52 2.72 4.58
C ASN A 65 -4.71 4.21 4.19
N PRO A 66 -3.86 4.76 3.31
CA PRO A 66 -3.83 6.21 3.05
C PRO A 66 -5.12 6.71 2.41
N HIS A 67 -5.76 7.75 2.97
CA HIS A 67 -7.00 8.30 2.42
C HIS A 67 -6.74 9.20 1.20
N ILE A 68 -6.99 8.69 -0.01
CA ILE A 68 -6.76 9.43 -1.26
C ILE A 68 -7.73 10.63 -1.36
N THR A 69 -7.16 11.83 -1.46
CA THR A 69 -7.89 13.10 -1.62
C THR A 69 -7.95 13.58 -3.06
N SER A 70 -6.98 13.17 -3.90
CA SER A 70 -6.98 13.39 -5.35
C SER A 70 -6.36 12.17 -6.04
N PRO A 71 -7.00 11.57 -7.06
CA PRO A 71 -8.18 12.08 -7.79
C PRO A 71 -9.51 11.91 -7.03
N THR A 72 -10.47 12.78 -7.36
CA THR A 72 -11.87 12.72 -6.91
C THR A 72 -12.81 12.23 -8.02
N SER A 73 -14.08 12.02 -7.72
CA SER A 73 -15.07 11.59 -8.71
C SER A 73 -15.36 12.59 -9.83
N SER A 74 -15.02 13.87 -9.63
CA SER A 74 -15.12 14.91 -10.66
C SER A 74 -13.82 15.11 -11.44
N THR A 75 -12.79 14.31 -11.15
CA THR A 75 -11.49 14.46 -11.80
C THR A 75 -11.53 13.93 -13.21
N VAL A 76 -11.02 14.74 -14.14
CA VAL A 76 -10.85 14.39 -15.56
C VAL A 76 -9.39 14.61 -15.93
N TRP A 77 -8.72 13.54 -16.33
CA TRP A 77 -7.32 13.55 -16.77
C TRP A 77 -7.23 13.19 -18.25
N THR A 78 -6.05 13.40 -18.82
CA THR A 78 -5.71 13.10 -20.21
C THR A 78 -4.51 12.17 -20.22
N ALA A 79 -4.60 11.08 -20.96
CA ALA A 79 -3.51 10.12 -21.12
C ALA A 79 -2.23 10.82 -21.63
N GLY A 80 -1.05 10.32 -21.23
CA GLY A 80 0.24 10.91 -21.60
C GLY A 80 0.63 12.19 -20.85
N LYS A 81 -0.17 12.65 -19.88
CA LYS A 81 0.13 13.82 -19.05
C LYS A 81 0.57 13.42 -17.64
N THR A 82 1.24 14.35 -16.97
CA THR A 82 1.68 14.21 -15.58
C THR A 82 0.68 14.87 -14.64
N TYR A 83 0.35 14.18 -13.55
CA TYR A 83 -0.59 14.64 -12.52
C TYR A 83 -0.03 14.37 -11.14
N THR A 84 -0.61 15.01 -10.12
CA THR A 84 -0.28 14.76 -8.73
C THR A 84 -1.40 13.99 -8.06
N VAL A 85 -1.08 12.82 -7.52
CA VAL A 85 -1.95 12.06 -6.61
C VAL A 85 -1.67 12.56 -5.20
N THR A 86 -2.72 12.76 -4.40
CA THR A 86 -2.61 13.24 -3.01
C THR A 86 -3.44 12.38 -2.07
N TRP A 87 -2.97 12.23 -0.84
CA TRP A 87 -3.67 11.53 0.24
C TRP A 87 -3.44 12.26 1.57
N ASP A 88 -4.35 12.02 2.52
CA ASP A 88 -4.19 12.51 3.88
C ASP A 88 -3.23 11.61 4.67
N VAL A 89 -2.34 12.25 5.43
CA VAL A 89 -1.35 11.61 6.30
C VAL A 89 -1.56 11.96 7.78
N SER A 90 -2.65 12.67 8.09
CA SER A 90 -2.96 13.13 9.45
C SER A 90 -3.18 12.00 10.46
N ASP A 91 -3.58 10.82 9.98
CA ASP A 91 -3.84 9.61 10.75
C ASP A 91 -2.69 8.58 10.64
N MET A 92 -1.57 8.95 10.03
CA MET A 92 -0.46 8.04 9.80
C MET A 92 0.20 7.62 11.13
N PRO A 93 0.33 6.32 11.41
CA PRO A 93 1.01 5.82 12.60
C PRO A 93 2.53 6.03 12.48
N ALA A 94 3.21 6.29 13.60
CA ALA A 94 4.65 6.57 13.63
C ALA A 94 5.49 5.43 13.03
N GLU A 95 5.02 4.19 13.17
CA GLU A 95 5.68 3.00 12.64
C GLU A 95 5.64 2.94 11.10
N ALA A 96 4.69 3.64 10.46
CA ALA A 96 4.60 3.72 8.98
C ALA A 96 5.44 4.84 8.38
N GLU A 97 6.18 5.61 9.19
CA GLU A 97 6.94 6.77 8.70
C GLU A 97 8.01 6.41 7.66
N ASN A 98 8.56 5.20 7.75
CA ASN A 98 9.59 4.70 6.82
C ASN A 98 9.02 3.83 5.69
N HIS A 99 7.68 3.75 5.56
CA HIS A 99 7.07 2.97 4.50
C HIS A 99 7.26 3.66 3.14
N THR A 100 7.65 2.87 2.15
CA THR A 100 7.70 3.28 0.75
C THR A 100 6.40 2.93 0.05
N GLY A 101 6.02 3.74 -0.93
CA GLY A 101 4.77 3.61 -1.65
C GLY A 101 4.89 3.10 -3.08
N ILE A 102 3.79 2.57 -3.60
CA ILE A 102 3.58 2.24 -5.00
C ILE A 102 2.22 2.78 -5.42
N ILE A 103 2.15 3.52 -6.53
CA ILE A 103 0.88 3.95 -7.13
C ILE A 103 0.60 3.09 -8.34
N LYS A 104 -0.57 2.43 -8.34
CA LYS A 104 -1.08 1.70 -9.51
C LYS A 104 -2.33 2.36 -10.06
N LEU A 105 -2.52 2.20 -11.37
CA LEU A 105 -3.75 2.54 -12.07
C LEU A 105 -4.45 1.25 -12.48
N GLY A 106 -5.77 1.26 -12.33
CA GLY A 106 -6.66 0.25 -12.86
C GLY A 106 -8.03 0.82 -13.15
N TYR A 107 -9.02 -0.05 -13.31
CA TYR A 107 -10.40 0.35 -13.56
C TYR A 107 -11.38 -0.66 -12.98
N LEU A 108 -12.56 -0.19 -12.62
CA LEU A 108 -13.64 -0.99 -12.05
C LEU A 108 -14.81 -1.07 -13.02
N PRO A 109 -14.94 -2.17 -13.80
CA PRO A 109 -16.01 -2.36 -14.76
C PRO A 109 -17.40 -2.11 -14.16
N ALA A 110 -18.31 -1.56 -14.96
CA ALA A 110 -19.67 -1.23 -14.52
C ALA A 110 -20.48 -2.49 -14.12
N ASP A 111 -20.17 -3.64 -14.70
CA ASP A 111 -20.81 -4.92 -14.41
C ASP A 111 -20.29 -5.59 -13.12
N GLY A 112 -19.28 -4.99 -12.47
CA GLY A 112 -18.65 -5.51 -11.25
C GLY A 112 -17.79 -6.75 -11.47
N SER A 113 -17.56 -7.17 -12.71
CA SER A 113 -16.69 -8.30 -13.04
C SER A 113 -15.21 -7.87 -13.01
N GLY A 114 -14.31 -8.82 -12.73
CA GLY A 114 -12.85 -8.62 -12.91
C GLY A 114 -12.11 -7.80 -11.84
N GLY A 115 -12.79 -7.25 -10.83
CA GLY A 115 -12.12 -6.52 -9.74
C GLY A 115 -11.46 -5.21 -10.20
N GLU A 116 -10.33 -4.81 -9.58
CA GLU A 116 -9.68 -3.50 -9.78
C GLU A 116 -8.85 -3.36 -11.07
N ASN A 117 -8.57 -4.46 -11.80
CA ASN A 117 -7.82 -4.45 -13.06
C ASN A 117 -6.54 -3.59 -13.04
N LEU A 118 -5.69 -3.78 -12.02
CA LEU A 118 -4.47 -2.98 -11.80
C LEU A 118 -3.36 -3.34 -12.80
N HIS A 119 -3.37 -2.70 -13.97
CA HIS A 119 -2.43 -3.01 -15.05
C HIS A 119 -1.17 -2.14 -15.08
N TRP A 120 -1.22 -0.91 -14.55
CA TRP A 120 -0.12 0.04 -14.70
C TRP A 120 0.44 0.46 -13.36
N THR A 121 1.77 0.39 -13.20
CA THR A 121 2.49 1.03 -12.09
C THR A 121 2.91 2.42 -12.55
N LEU A 122 2.43 3.46 -11.86
CA LEU A 122 2.66 4.86 -12.23
C LEU A 122 3.81 5.52 -11.45
N ALA A 123 4.06 5.07 -10.23
CA ALA A 123 5.18 5.50 -9.40
C ALA A 123 5.49 4.43 -8.34
N GLU A 124 6.75 4.34 -7.92
CA GLU A 124 7.19 3.41 -6.86
C GLU A 124 8.39 3.99 -6.09
N GLY A 125 8.55 3.56 -4.84
CA GLY A 125 9.72 3.89 -4.01
C GLY A 125 9.71 5.28 -3.36
N PHE A 126 8.59 6.01 -3.44
CA PHE A 126 8.43 7.30 -2.75
C PHE A 126 8.06 7.10 -1.28
N ALA A 127 8.31 8.09 -0.42
CA ALA A 127 7.93 8.02 0.99
C ALA A 127 6.42 8.27 1.14
N ILE A 128 5.70 7.35 1.79
CA ILE A 128 4.23 7.48 1.97
C ILE A 128 3.87 8.71 2.81
N LYS A 129 4.76 9.13 3.72
CA LYS A 129 4.56 10.31 4.56
C LYS A 129 4.49 11.64 3.82
N ASP A 130 4.91 11.69 2.57
CA ASP A 130 4.91 12.93 1.79
C ASP A 130 3.48 13.39 1.45
N GLY A 131 2.49 12.49 1.54
CA GLY A 131 1.07 12.81 1.28
C GLY A 131 0.73 13.10 -0.18
N LYS A 132 1.73 13.04 -1.07
CA LYS A 132 1.57 13.33 -2.49
C LYS A 132 2.70 12.73 -3.32
N THR A 133 2.41 12.42 -4.57
CA THR A 133 3.42 12.00 -5.56
C THR A 133 2.98 12.36 -6.96
N SER A 134 3.95 12.77 -7.78
CA SER A 134 3.74 13.05 -9.20
C SER A 134 3.79 11.74 -10.00
N ILE A 135 2.83 11.55 -10.88
CA ILE A 135 2.67 10.36 -11.73
C ILE A 135 2.57 10.79 -13.19
N THR A 136 3.05 9.96 -14.10
CA THR A 136 2.83 10.17 -15.54
C THR A 136 1.95 9.06 -16.09
N LEU A 137 0.86 9.43 -16.73
CA LEU A 137 -0.05 8.45 -17.35
C LEU A 137 0.56 7.94 -18.66
N PRO A 138 0.45 6.64 -18.96
CA PRO A 138 0.71 6.11 -20.30
C PRO A 138 -0.13 6.86 -21.35
N SER A 139 0.40 7.04 -22.56
CA SER A 139 -0.29 7.76 -23.64
C SER A 139 -1.32 6.91 -24.39
N ASP A 140 -1.21 5.59 -24.28
CA ASP A 140 -2.02 4.57 -24.95
C ASP A 140 -3.27 4.15 -24.14
N LEU A 141 -3.62 4.87 -23.07
CA LEU A 141 -4.81 4.58 -22.29
C LEU A 141 -6.08 4.86 -23.10
N ALA A 142 -7.02 3.91 -23.03
CA ALA A 142 -8.35 4.08 -23.59
C ALA A 142 -9.17 5.11 -22.78
N ALA A 143 -10.03 5.86 -23.45
CA ALA A 143 -10.97 6.75 -22.77
C ALA A 143 -11.97 5.95 -21.93
N ARG A 144 -12.02 6.21 -20.62
CA ARG A 144 -12.99 5.59 -19.70
C ARG A 144 -13.30 6.51 -18.53
N SER A 145 -14.46 6.29 -17.90
CA SER A 145 -14.94 7.02 -16.71
C SER A 145 -14.89 6.20 -15.42
N ASP A 146 -14.32 5.00 -15.48
CA ASP A 146 -14.29 4.02 -14.38
C ASP A 146 -12.87 3.72 -13.87
N TYR A 147 -11.91 4.60 -14.15
CA TYR A 147 -10.54 4.46 -13.67
C TYR A 147 -10.44 4.67 -12.16
N ILE A 148 -9.51 3.96 -11.53
CA ILE A 148 -9.14 4.10 -10.13
C ILE A 148 -7.63 4.14 -9.97
N VAL A 149 -7.17 4.90 -8.99
CA VAL A 149 -5.78 4.88 -8.52
C VAL A 149 -5.74 4.13 -7.20
N VAL A 150 -4.78 3.23 -7.06
CA VAL A 150 -4.50 2.54 -5.81
C VAL A 150 -3.14 2.96 -5.29
N VAL A 151 -3.11 3.52 -4.08
CA VAL A 151 -1.86 3.84 -3.38
C VAL A 151 -1.57 2.71 -2.40
N PHE A 152 -0.47 2.00 -2.61
CA PHE A 152 0.05 0.98 -1.72
C PHE A 152 1.13 1.58 -0.84
N GLY A 153 1.02 1.42 0.48
CA GLY A 153 2.17 1.49 1.39
C GLY A 153 2.54 0.07 1.81
N ASP A 154 1.99 -0.36 2.94
CA ASP A 154 1.92 -1.74 3.42
C ASP A 154 0.60 -2.45 3.02
N SER A 155 -0.46 -1.67 2.76
CA SER A 155 -1.74 -2.09 2.15
C SER A 155 -2.17 -1.09 1.06
N GLY A 156 -3.05 -1.53 0.15
CA GLY A 156 -3.59 -0.71 -0.94
C GLY A 156 -4.90 -0.01 -0.59
N ASN A 157 -5.00 1.29 -0.90
CA ASN A 157 -6.26 2.03 -0.87
C ASN A 157 -6.68 2.50 -2.27
N ALA A 158 -7.92 2.24 -2.66
CA ALA A 158 -8.46 2.67 -3.95
C ALA A 158 -9.15 4.04 -3.88
N SER A 159 -8.92 4.88 -4.90
CA SER A 159 -9.61 6.15 -5.07
C SER A 159 -11.07 5.95 -5.47
N LYS A 160 -11.84 7.04 -5.46
CA LYS A 160 -13.11 7.08 -6.19
C LYS A 160 -12.86 6.89 -7.69
N LYS A 161 -13.87 6.40 -8.41
CA LYS A 161 -13.82 6.32 -9.88
C LYS A 161 -13.69 7.71 -10.49
N PHE A 162 -12.85 7.86 -11.50
CA PHE A 162 -12.63 9.12 -12.22
C PHE A 162 -12.42 8.88 -13.71
N THR A 163 -12.37 9.97 -14.49
CA THR A 163 -12.31 9.89 -15.96
C THR A 163 -10.89 10.16 -16.48
N ILE A 164 -10.45 9.34 -17.43
CA ILE A 164 -9.26 9.60 -18.24
C ILE A 164 -9.70 9.62 -19.70
N ASN A 165 -9.44 10.73 -20.39
CA ASN A 165 -9.60 10.88 -21.82
C ASN A 165 -8.33 10.37 -22.54
N THR A 166 -8.48 9.93 -23.79
CA THR A 166 -7.34 9.56 -24.63
C THR A 166 -6.35 10.71 -24.76
N ALA A 167 -5.07 10.41 -24.98
CA ALA A 167 -4.08 11.42 -25.30
C ALA A 167 -4.58 12.12 -26.57
N GLY A 168 -4.93 13.39 -26.46
CA GLY A 168 -5.34 14.15 -27.63
C GLY A 168 -4.22 14.06 -28.66
N THR A 169 -4.48 13.36 -29.78
CA THR A 169 -4.01 13.93 -31.05
C THR A 169 -4.71 15.26 -31.05
N SER A 170 -3.95 16.36 -30.96
CA SER A 170 -4.47 17.71 -30.98
C SER A 170 -5.62 17.79 -31.97
N GLU A 171 -6.86 17.74 -31.47
CA GLU A 171 -7.97 18.34 -32.16
C GLU A 171 -7.60 19.80 -32.11
N GLN A 172 -6.95 20.24 -33.20
CA GLN A 172 -7.11 21.59 -33.63
C GLN A 172 -8.62 21.78 -33.71
N GLU A 173 -9.20 22.37 -32.67
CA GLU A 173 -10.29 23.30 -32.87
C GLU A 173 -9.73 24.40 -33.79
N GLU A 174 -9.64 24.11 -35.09
CA GLU A 174 -9.77 25.17 -36.07
C GLU A 174 -11.18 25.71 -35.88
N PRO A 175 -11.38 26.95 -35.40
CA PRO A 175 -12.65 27.59 -35.64
C PRO A 175 -12.82 27.64 -37.15
N GLN A 176 -13.94 27.11 -37.65
CA GLN A 176 -14.38 27.24 -39.03
C GLN A 176 -14.05 28.64 -39.57
N GLN A 177 -12.94 28.75 -40.29
CA GLN A 177 -12.46 29.96 -40.98
C GLN A 177 -12.44 29.74 -42.49
N GLU A 178 -13.15 28.72 -43.00
CA GLU A 178 -13.39 28.62 -44.44
C GLU A 178 -14.61 29.46 -44.87
N ASP A 179 -15.67 29.52 -44.06
CA ASP A 179 -16.85 30.33 -44.37
C ASP A 179 -16.55 31.84 -44.37
N SER A 180 -15.64 32.29 -43.51
CA SER A 180 -15.24 33.71 -43.44
C SER A 180 -14.37 34.15 -44.62
N LEU A 181 -13.54 33.26 -45.19
CA LEU A 181 -12.74 33.58 -46.37
C LEU A 181 -13.61 33.69 -47.62
N GLY A 182 -14.60 32.81 -47.77
CA GLY A 182 -15.57 32.89 -48.86
C GLY A 182 -16.34 34.21 -48.85
N GLU A 183 -16.83 34.61 -47.67
CA GLU A 183 -17.57 35.87 -47.50
C GLU A 183 -16.66 37.10 -47.71
N LEU A 184 -15.41 37.07 -47.23
CA LEU A 184 -14.44 38.16 -47.41
C LEU A 184 -13.99 38.30 -48.88
N ILE A 185 -13.84 37.18 -49.61
CA ILE A 185 -13.53 37.19 -51.04
C ILE A 185 -14.73 37.76 -51.80
N GLN A 186 -15.95 37.34 -51.48
CA GLN A 186 -17.16 37.82 -52.16
C GLN A 186 -17.38 39.32 -51.91
N ASP A 187 -17.17 39.80 -50.67
CA ASP A 187 -17.28 41.23 -50.35
C ASP A 187 -16.21 42.06 -51.07
N LYS A 188 -14.95 41.58 -51.13
CA LYS A 188 -13.89 42.25 -51.90
C LYS A 188 -14.18 42.29 -53.39
N ILE A 189 -14.72 41.21 -53.96
CA ILE A 189 -15.10 41.14 -55.37
C ILE A 189 -16.24 42.14 -55.65
N ASN A 190 -17.30 42.12 -54.85
CA ASN A 190 -18.44 43.03 -55.02
C ASN A 190 -18.03 44.50 -54.87
N LYS A 191 -17.12 44.79 -53.93
CA LYS A 191 -16.57 46.13 -53.71
C LYS A 191 -15.68 46.58 -54.86
N ALA A 192 -14.89 45.68 -55.45
CA ALA A 192 -14.10 45.99 -56.65
C ALA A 192 -15.01 46.30 -57.85
N PHE A 193 -16.09 45.54 -58.03
CA PHE A 193 -17.08 45.81 -59.09
C PHE A 193 -17.87 47.10 -58.88
N ALA A 194 -18.06 47.56 -57.64
CA ALA A 194 -18.74 48.83 -57.35
C ALA A 194 -17.82 50.06 -57.52
N GLN A 195 -16.50 49.89 -57.43
CA GLN A 195 -15.52 50.99 -57.58
C GLN A 195 -15.10 51.19 -59.05
N GLU A 196 -15.06 50.12 -59.83
CA GLU A 196 -14.87 50.16 -61.28
C GLU A 196 -16.24 50.38 -61.93
N GLY A 197 -16.74 51.61 -61.94
CA GLY A 197 -18.00 51.97 -62.60
C GLY A 197 -17.97 51.62 -64.09
N PHE A 198 -18.41 50.40 -64.43
CA PHE A 198 -18.70 50.00 -65.79
C PHE A 198 -20.11 50.48 -66.16
N PRO A 199 -20.27 51.24 -67.26
CA PRO A 199 -21.56 51.76 -67.72
C PRO A 199 -22.52 50.67 -68.22
#